data_AF-A0A7S4V2L3-F1
#
_entry.id   AF-A0A7S4V2L3-F1
#
_cell.length_a   1.000
_cell.length_b   1.000
_cell.length_c   1.000
_cell.angle_alpha   90.00
_cell.angle_beta   90.00
_cell.angle_gamma   90.00
#
_symmetry.space_group_name_H-M   'P 1'
#
loop_
_entity.id
_entity.type
_entity.pdbx_description
1 polymer ?
#
loop_
_entity_poly.entity_id
_entity_poly.type
_entity_poly.pdbx_seq_one_letter_code
_entity_poly.pdbx_strand_id
1 'polypeptide(L)'
;TELSNSKQTVTELTEALDGAKTELSGNKQTVTELTNALDGAKTELSGSKKTVAELTEALDGANKKVGAIDGETDALKTELSNSKQTVTELTDSGSKKTVTELTEALDGAKTELSESKQTVTELTEALDGASKKVGAIGGETDALKTELSNSKQTVTELTEALDGAKTELSGSKQNVAELTETLDGANKKAATLDNELTRAKEMLKEATTLHQTETEKLRETHAKDRAEIESNHNDALQKATALESSLTRVKSQRDLKTKDMDGKINSLTDDLDKHKKMLKDSRDKFFDTRQELFATSAELRKMHERAGMTYCNTTLIMEDSTKIFSNLGPKITVFWDEFYTKTLVPFSRTLGRIWAMCLEETEIIYNENLAEHVEMAKNTLNGVYNDHVTPVIDERIMPLVNEHIMPIVDNYRDPVSEAAESVRLTAISVVKHTSKAAYAYLSVLEIDGDGLSFPAEWILRQLEYCKDHSEEIVDTATMYLPLFLAMTITGCFILGTIAIYFGVPTGYVWAYCTIRFLFRPRRKKLSPKKAAVKKSKKKKGTANGGAKTKSQ
;
A
#
# COMPACT_ATOMS: atom_id res chain seq x y z
N THR A 1 117.80 -229.84 102.16
CA THR A 1 116.58 -229.03 102.12
C THR A 1 116.86 -227.55 101.87
N GLU A 2 118.01 -226.98 102.28
CA GLU A 2 118.34 -225.55 102.08
C GLU A 2 118.53 -225.10 100.61
N LEU A 3 118.96 -225.97 99.70
CA LEU A 3 119.25 -225.58 98.30
C LEU A 3 117.99 -225.20 97.49
N SER A 4 116.80 -225.67 97.89
CA SER A 4 115.56 -225.41 97.14
C SER A 4 115.08 -223.97 97.29
N ASN A 5 115.27 -223.35 98.45
CA ASN A 5 114.77 -222.00 98.73
C ASN A 5 115.54 -220.92 97.97
N SER A 6 116.84 -221.12 97.75
CA SER A 6 117.67 -220.11 97.08
C SER A 6 117.39 -220.02 95.58
N LYS A 7 116.89 -221.09 94.95
CA LYS A 7 116.51 -221.09 93.53
C LYS A 7 115.22 -220.33 93.28
N GLN A 8 114.28 -220.43 94.22
CA GLN A 8 113.01 -219.72 94.15
C GLN A 8 113.22 -218.20 94.25
N THR A 9 114.05 -217.73 95.19
CA THR A 9 114.32 -216.28 95.35
C THR A 9 115.02 -215.63 94.16
N VAL A 10 115.92 -216.34 93.47
CA VAL A 10 116.55 -215.83 92.24
C VAL A 10 115.52 -215.65 91.12
N THR A 11 114.53 -216.54 91.05
CA THR A 11 113.47 -216.47 90.04
C THR A 11 112.59 -215.24 90.30
N GLU A 12 112.17 -215.03 91.55
CA GLU A 12 111.37 -213.87 91.97
C GLU A 12 112.09 -212.54 91.73
N LEU A 13 113.41 -212.47 91.99
CA LEU A 13 114.20 -211.26 91.73
C LEU A 13 114.38 -210.97 90.24
N THR A 14 114.44 -212.00 89.41
CA THR A 14 114.54 -211.83 87.95
C THR A 14 113.23 -211.28 87.39
N GLU A 15 112.10 -211.82 87.84
CA GLU A 15 110.77 -211.32 87.48
C GLU A 15 110.56 -209.88 87.96
N ALA A 16 111.01 -209.55 89.18
CA ALA A 16 110.95 -208.18 89.70
C ALA A 16 111.83 -207.20 88.89
N LEU A 17 113.01 -207.63 88.44
CA LEU A 17 113.90 -206.82 87.62
C LEU A 17 113.32 -206.55 86.23
N ASP A 18 112.73 -207.56 85.60
CA ASP A 18 112.06 -207.40 84.31
C ASP A 18 110.82 -206.51 84.43
N GLY A 19 110.07 -206.62 85.53
CA GLY A 19 108.98 -205.70 85.88
C GLY A 19 109.47 -204.26 86.00
N ALA A 20 110.52 -204.01 86.79
CA ALA A 20 111.11 -202.69 86.96
C ALA A 20 111.67 -202.10 85.66
N LYS A 21 112.22 -202.94 84.78
CA LYS A 21 112.73 -202.50 83.47
C LYS A 21 111.60 -202.10 82.53
N THR A 22 110.48 -202.81 82.59
CA THR A 22 109.26 -202.49 81.85
C THR A 22 108.66 -201.17 82.35
N GLU A 23 108.56 -200.97 83.67
CA GLU A 23 108.14 -199.70 84.27
C GLU A 23 109.07 -198.53 83.89
N LEU A 24 110.38 -198.74 83.91
CA LEU A 24 111.35 -197.71 83.53
C LEU A 24 111.17 -197.30 82.06
N SER A 25 110.93 -198.27 81.17
CA SER A 25 110.61 -198.01 79.76
C SER A 25 109.31 -197.23 79.62
N GLY A 26 108.26 -197.61 80.36
CA GLY A 26 106.98 -196.90 80.40
C GLY A 26 107.15 -195.46 80.88
N ASN A 27 107.85 -195.25 82.00
CA ASN A 27 108.14 -193.93 82.53
C ASN A 27 108.94 -193.07 81.56
N LYS A 28 109.90 -193.64 80.83
CA LYS A 28 110.66 -192.90 79.81
C LYS A 28 109.76 -192.45 78.65
N GLN A 29 108.81 -193.28 78.25
CA GLN A 29 107.80 -192.90 77.27
C GLN A 29 106.90 -191.77 77.80
N THR A 30 106.39 -191.88 79.03
CA THR A 30 105.59 -190.83 79.67
C THR A 30 106.34 -189.50 79.78
N VAL A 31 107.63 -189.53 80.13
CA VAL A 31 108.47 -188.32 80.17
C VAL A 31 108.60 -187.70 78.78
N THR A 32 108.75 -188.52 77.74
CA THR A 32 108.82 -188.04 76.35
C THR A 32 107.49 -187.38 75.94
N GLU A 33 106.36 -188.00 76.26
CA GLU A 33 105.02 -187.47 75.99
C GLU A 33 104.77 -186.16 76.74
N LEU A 34 105.14 -186.08 78.03
CA LEU A 34 105.03 -184.86 78.82
C LEU A 34 105.94 -183.74 78.31
N THR A 35 107.13 -184.06 77.81
CA THR A 35 108.04 -183.07 77.22
C THR A 35 107.43 -182.47 75.96
N ASN A 36 106.88 -183.30 75.07
CA ASN A 36 106.18 -182.84 73.87
C ASN A 36 104.95 -182.01 74.21
N ALA A 37 104.17 -182.41 75.22
CA ALA A 37 103.02 -181.64 75.70
C ALA A 37 103.43 -180.27 76.27
N LEU A 38 104.55 -180.21 77.01
CA LEU A 38 105.09 -178.97 77.54
C LEU A 38 105.57 -178.01 76.44
N ASP A 39 106.24 -178.53 75.42
CA ASP A 39 106.67 -177.73 74.27
C ASP A 39 105.48 -177.24 73.42
N GLY A 40 104.44 -178.07 73.27
CA GLY A 40 103.15 -177.68 72.72
C GLY A 40 102.52 -176.52 73.49
N ALA A 41 102.41 -176.66 74.82
CA ALA A 41 101.85 -175.63 75.70
C ALA A 41 102.67 -174.33 75.67
N LYS A 42 104.00 -174.39 75.61
CA LYS A 42 104.85 -173.19 75.44
C LYS A 42 104.58 -172.50 74.11
N THR A 43 104.42 -173.27 73.04
CA THR A 43 104.11 -172.72 71.71
C THR A 43 102.75 -172.02 71.73
N GLU A 44 101.72 -172.65 72.31
CA GLU A 44 100.39 -172.04 72.49
C GLU A 44 100.42 -170.79 73.39
N LEU A 45 101.19 -170.80 74.47
CA LEU A 45 101.38 -169.64 75.34
C LEU A 45 102.02 -168.47 74.59
N SER A 46 103.03 -168.76 73.76
CA SER A 46 103.68 -167.74 72.93
C SER A 46 102.72 -167.16 71.89
N GLY A 47 101.89 -168.01 71.26
CA GLY A 47 100.83 -167.60 70.34
C GLY A 47 99.79 -166.72 71.05
N SER A 48 99.31 -167.14 72.21
CA SER A 48 98.35 -166.39 73.03
C SER A 48 98.89 -165.03 73.46
N LYS A 49 100.17 -164.96 73.84
CA LYS A 49 100.83 -163.69 74.20
C LYS A 49 100.89 -162.73 73.03
N LYS A 50 101.15 -163.24 71.81
CA LYS A 50 101.11 -162.44 70.58
C LYS A 50 99.70 -161.92 70.30
N THR A 51 98.69 -162.77 70.39
CA THR A 51 97.28 -162.38 70.20
C THR A 51 96.85 -161.31 71.21
N VAL A 52 97.26 -161.42 72.47
CA VAL A 52 96.96 -160.40 73.50
C VAL A 52 97.62 -159.06 73.15
N ALA A 53 98.87 -159.07 72.67
CA ALA A 53 99.52 -157.84 72.23
C ALA A 53 98.79 -157.18 71.04
N GLU A 54 98.42 -157.96 70.02
CA GLU A 54 97.67 -157.47 68.86
C GLU A 54 96.29 -156.92 69.26
N LEU A 55 95.57 -157.60 70.17
CA LEU A 55 94.30 -157.11 70.69
C LEU A 55 94.44 -155.83 71.53
N THR A 56 95.54 -155.68 72.27
CA THR A 56 95.82 -154.46 73.04
C THR A 56 96.06 -153.27 72.11
N GLU A 57 96.85 -153.46 71.04
CA GLU A 57 97.06 -152.42 70.02
C GLU A 57 95.75 -152.08 69.29
N ALA A 58 94.93 -153.08 68.96
CA ALA A 58 93.63 -152.85 68.35
C ALA A 58 92.67 -152.07 69.27
N LEU A 59 92.68 -152.37 70.57
CA LEU A 59 91.87 -151.67 71.57
C LEU A 59 92.33 -150.22 71.74
N ASP A 60 93.63 -149.97 71.79
CA ASP A 60 94.19 -148.61 71.83
C ASP A 60 93.83 -147.83 70.57
N GLY A 61 93.87 -148.47 69.40
CA GLY A 61 93.42 -147.90 68.13
C GLY A 61 91.93 -147.56 68.13
N ALA A 62 91.09 -148.45 68.69
CA ALA A 62 89.66 -148.22 68.83
C ALA A 62 89.35 -147.06 69.80
N ASN A 63 90.01 -147.00 70.96
CA ASN A 63 89.85 -145.91 71.93
C ASN A 63 90.25 -144.54 71.34
N LYS A 64 91.33 -144.48 70.56
CA LYS A 64 91.70 -143.26 69.84
C LYS A 64 90.61 -142.81 68.84
N LYS A 65 89.99 -143.75 68.12
CA LYS A 65 88.88 -143.44 67.20
C LYS A 65 87.63 -142.97 67.94
N VAL A 66 87.29 -143.58 69.07
CA VAL A 66 86.18 -143.14 69.92
C VAL A 66 86.41 -141.71 70.40
N GLY A 67 87.61 -141.40 70.91
CA GLY A 67 87.93 -140.03 71.32
C GLY A 67 87.86 -139.00 70.19
N ALA A 68 88.20 -139.39 68.95
CA ALA A 68 88.03 -138.52 67.78
C ALA A 68 86.55 -138.29 67.42
N ILE A 69 85.72 -139.34 67.48
CA ILE A 69 84.27 -139.25 67.23
C ILE A 69 83.58 -138.41 68.29
N ASP A 70 83.97 -138.53 69.56
CA ASP A 70 83.45 -137.69 70.64
C ASP A 70 83.76 -136.21 70.37
N GLY A 71 85.00 -135.90 69.96
CA GLY A 71 85.39 -134.54 69.58
C GLY A 71 84.61 -133.99 68.38
N GLU A 72 84.35 -134.80 67.36
CA GLU A 72 83.53 -134.41 66.19
C GLU A 72 82.06 -134.22 66.58
N THR A 73 81.54 -135.08 67.46
CA THR A 73 80.18 -134.99 67.99
C THR A 73 79.97 -133.69 68.78
N ASP A 74 80.93 -133.34 69.64
CA ASP A 74 80.89 -132.09 70.38
C ASP A 74 80.94 -130.87 69.45
N ALA A 75 81.80 -130.89 68.42
CA ALA A 75 81.89 -129.82 67.43
C ALA A 75 80.56 -129.64 66.66
N LEU A 76 79.96 -130.73 66.18
CA LEU A 76 78.67 -130.70 65.48
C LEU A 76 77.53 -130.21 66.38
N LYS A 77 77.56 -130.57 67.67
CA LYS A 77 76.58 -130.10 68.65
C LYS A 77 76.67 -128.59 68.85
N THR A 78 77.89 -128.04 68.90
CA THR A 78 78.12 -126.60 68.93
C THR A 78 77.64 -125.92 67.65
N GLU A 79 77.96 -126.46 66.47
CA GLU A 79 77.54 -125.88 65.19
C GLU A 79 76.02 -125.90 65.00
N LEU A 80 75.36 -126.97 65.43
CA LEU A 80 73.90 -127.08 65.45
C LEU A 80 73.28 -126.04 66.40
N SER A 81 73.86 -125.85 67.59
CA SER A 81 73.41 -124.83 68.53
C SER A 81 73.52 -123.43 67.93
N ASN A 82 74.66 -123.11 67.31
CA ASN A 82 74.88 -121.81 66.66
C ASN A 82 73.90 -121.60 65.50
N SER A 83 73.72 -122.60 64.63
CA SER A 83 72.77 -122.52 63.52
C SER A 83 71.34 -122.33 64.01
N LYS A 84 70.95 -123.02 65.08
CA LYS A 84 69.62 -122.87 65.69
C LYS A 84 69.43 -121.47 66.27
N GLN A 85 70.46 -120.90 66.90
CA GLN A 85 70.45 -119.53 67.37
C GLN A 85 70.27 -118.55 66.22
N THR A 86 71.06 -118.67 65.14
CA THR A 86 70.94 -117.80 63.96
C THR A 86 69.56 -117.90 63.30
N VAL A 87 69.00 -119.10 63.17
CA VAL A 87 67.64 -119.29 62.64
C VAL A 87 66.60 -118.64 63.55
N THR A 88 66.75 -118.74 64.87
CA THR A 88 65.85 -118.11 65.84
C THR A 88 65.93 -116.59 65.73
N GLU A 89 67.14 -116.01 65.68
CA GLU A 89 67.35 -114.57 65.53
C GLU A 89 66.77 -114.02 64.22
N LEU A 90 66.94 -114.73 63.11
CA LEU A 90 66.36 -114.37 61.80
C LEU A 90 64.84 -114.46 61.77
N THR A 91 64.27 -115.44 62.48
CA THR A 91 62.82 -115.67 62.56
C THR A 91 62.14 -114.65 63.47
N ASP A 92 62.74 -114.34 64.62
CA ASP A 92 62.09 -113.53 65.66
C ASP A 92 62.28 -112.03 65.49
N SER A 93 63.37 -111.56 64.87
CA SER A 93 63.73 -110.12 64.98
C SER A 93 63.86 -109.35 63.65
N GLY A 94 64.34 -109.97 62.58
CA GLY A 94 64.68 -109.24 61.35
C GLY A 94 63.53 -109.15 60.35
N SER A 95 63.06 -110.30 59.86
CA SER A 95 62.15 -110.33 58.71
C SER A 95 60.70 -110.03 59.08
N LYS A 96 60.25 -110.49 60.26
CA LYS A 96 58.87 -110.29 60.70
C LYS A 96 58.60 -108.83 61.08
N LYS A 97 59.54 -108.20 61.78
CA LYS A 97 59.45 -106.79 62.17
C LYS A 97 59.45 -105.86 60.95
N THR A 98 60.37 -106.07 60.01
CA THR A 98 60.45 -105.26 58.78
C THR A 98 59.21 -105.42 57.89
N VAL A 99 58.66 -106.63 57.77
CA VAL A 99 57.40 -106.83 57.03
C VAL A 99 56.24 -106.10 57.70
N THR A 100 56.13 -106.12 59.03
CA THR A 100 55.10 -105.36 59.75
C THR A 100 55.26 -103.86 59.54
N GLU A 101 56.47 -103.31 59.73
CA GLU A 101 56.74 -101.88 59.54
C GLU A 101 56.45 -101.41 58.11
N LEU A 102 56.82 -102.21 57.10
CA LEU A 102 56.50 -101.92 55.69
C LEU A 102 55.01 -102.01 55.40
N THR A 103 54.29 -102.93 56.04
CA THR A 103 52.83 -103.05 55.89
C THR A 103 52.12 -101.84 56.49
N GLU A 104 52.51 -101.44 57.71
CA GLU A 104 52.00 -100.23 58.37
C GLU A 104 52.29 -98.97 57.55
N ALA A 105 53.51 -98.83 57.02
CA ALA A 105 53.87 -97.72 56.15
C ALA A 105 53.05 -97.70 54.85
N LEU A 106 52.79 -98.86 54.25
CA LEU A 106 51.97 -98.98 53.05
C LEU A 106 50.51 -98.61 53.32
N ASP A 107 49.96 -99.03 54.45
CA ASP A 107 48.59 -98.69 54.86
C ASP A 107 48.45 -97.20 55.20
N GLY A 108 49.47 -96.61 55.84
CA GLY A 108 49.58 -95.16 56.02
C GLY A 108 49.57 -94.42 54.69
N ALA A 109 50.43 -94.81 53.75
CA ALA A 109 50.51 -94.20 52.43
C ALA A 109 49.21 -94.36 51.61
N LYS A 110 48.50 -95.49 51.74
CA LYS A 110 47.18 -95.68 51.11
C LYS A 110 46.13 -94.73 51.69
N THR A 111 46.17 -94.50 52.99
CA THR A 111 45.26 -93.57 53.68
C THR A 111 45.51 -92.15 53.20
N GLU A 112 46.77 -91.70 53.21
CA GLU A 112 47.16 -90.38 52.70
C GLU A 112 46.81 -90.18 51.22
N LEU A 113 46.96 -91.23 50.39
CA LEU A 113 46.55 -91.19 48.99
C LEU A 113 45.04 -91.05 48.83
N SER A 114 44.25 -91.72 49.67
CA SER A 114 42.80 -91.61 49.66
C SER A 114 42.35 -90.20 50.06
N GLU A 115 42.92 -89.65 51.12
CA GLU A 115 42.65 -88.27 51.58
C GLU A 115 43.06 -87.24 50.53
N SER A 116 44.21 -87.43 49.88
CA SER A 116 44.66 -86.57 48.78
C SER A 116 43.71 -86.63 47.59
N LYS A 117 43.21 -87.82 47.22
CA LYS A 117 42.19 -87.97 46.16
C LYS A 117 40.89 -87.24 46.48
N GLN A 118 40.44 -87.34 47.73
CA GLN A 118 39.25 -86.62 48.18
C GLN A 118 39.47 -85.11 48.07
N THR A 119 40.60 -84.61 48.57
CA THR A 119 40.97 -83.18 48.50
C THR A 119 41.01 -82.69 47.06
N VAL A 120 41.60 -83.46 46.14
CA VAL A 120 41.62 -83.13 44.70
C VAL A 120 40.22 -83.06 44.11
N THR A 121 39.33 -83.96 44.53
CA THR A 121 37.92 -83.96 44.08
C THR A 121 37.20 -82.70 44.55
N GLU A 122 37.32 -82.36 45.83
CA GLU A 122 36.73 -81.14 46.42
C GLU A 122 37.26 -79.86 45.76
N LEU A 123 38.57 -79.79 45.51
CA LEU A 123 39.19 -78.67 44.79
C LEU A 123 38.70 -78.56 43.34
N THR A 124 38.48 -79.70 42.68
CA THR A 124 37.97 -79.73 41.30
C THR A 124 36.53 -79.21 41.24
N GLU A 125 35.68 -79.62 42.19
CA GLU A 125 34.31 -79.12 42.31
C GLU A 125 34.27 -77.63 42.65
N ALA A 126 35.14 -77.17 43.56
CA ALA A 126 35.28 -75.76 43.90
C ALA A 126 35.72 -74.92 42.70
N LEU A 127 36.66 -75.44 41.88
CA LEU A 127 37.13 -74.78 40.66
C LEU A 127 36.02 -74.68 39.60
N ASP A 128 35.23 -75.74 39.41
CA ASP A 128 34.07 -75.71 38.50
C ASP A 128 33.02 -74.69 38.96
N GLY A 129 32.74 -74.65 40.27
CA GLY A 129 31.85 -73.64 40.86
C GLY A 129 32.37 -72.21 40.68
N ALA A 130 33.67 -71.98 40.87
CA ALA A 130 34.30 -70.69 40.63
C ALA A 130 34.24 -70.30 39.14
N SER A 131 34.50 -71.23 38.23
CA SER A 131 34.43 -71.02 36.78
C SER A 131 33.02 -70.60 36.33
N LYS A 132 31.98 -71.28 36.83
CA LYS A 132 30.58 -70.91 36.58
C LYS A 132 30.25 -69.50 37.07
N LYS A 133 30.71 -69.12 38.27
CA LYS A 133 30.53 -67.77 38.81
C LYS A 133 31.23 -66.71 37.96
N VAL A 134 32.45 -66.98 37.51
CA VAL A 134 33.19 -66.09 36.60
C VAL A 134 32.44 -65.92 35.28
N GLY A 135 31.89 -67.00 34.72
CA GLY A 135 31.05 -66.94 33.52
C GLY A 135 29.80 -66.08 33.72
N ALA A 136 29.11 -66.23 34.85
CA ALA A 136 27.94 -65.41 35.18
C ALA A 136 28.28 -63.92 35.33
N ILE A 137 29.37 -63.59 36.03
CA ILE A 137 29.87 -62.22 36.16
C ILE A 137 30.24 -61.63 34.79
N GLY A 138 30.83 -62.43 33.90
CA GLY A 138 31.10 -62.03 32.52
C GLY A 138 29.82 -61.64 31.78
N GLY A 139 28.78 -62.47 31.84
CA GLY A 139 27.48 -62.18 31.23
C GLY A 139 26.80 -60.93 31.79
N GLU A 140 26.85 -60.73 33.11
CA GLU A 140 26.33 -59.51 33.76
C GLU A 140 27.12 -58.27 33.35
N THR A 141 28.44 -58.38 33.22
CA THR A 141 29.31 -57.31 32.73
C THR A 141 28.96 -56.91 31.30
N ASP A 142 28.72 -57.89 30.41
CA ASP A 142 28.33 -57.63 29.03
C ASP A 142 26.93 -56.98 28.92
N ALA A 143 25.99 -57.42 29.76
CA ALA A 143 24.67 -56.81 29.86
C ALA A 143 24.75 -55.34 30.33
N LEU A 144 25.48 -55.07 31.41
CA LEU A 144 25.70 -53.71 31.92
C LEU A 144 26.42 -52.83 30.90
N LYS A 145 27.38 -53.37 30.14
CA LYS A 145 28.07 -52.64 29.07
C LYS A 145 27.11 -52.24 27.95
N THR A 146 26.18 -53.11 27.59
CA THR A 146 25.13 -52.84 26.61
C THR A 146 24.17 -51.76 27.12
N GLU A 147 23.74 -51.87 28.38
CA GLU A 147 22.83 -50.91 29.02
C GLU A 147 23.47 -49.52 29.16
N LEU A 148 24.77 -49.46 29.48
CA LEU A 148 25.56 -48.22 29.50
C LEU A 148 25.66 -47.60 28.11
N SER A 149 25.86 -48.40 27.06
CA SER A 149 25.89 -47.93 25.68
C SER A 149 24.56 -47.33 25.26
N ASN A 150 23.45 -48.02 25.55
CA ASN A 150 22.10 -47.52 25.27
C ASN A 150 21.83 -46.23 26.05
N SER A 151 22.19 -46.17 27.33
CA SER A 151 22.04 -44.97 28.15
C SER A 151 22.84 -43.78 27.60
N LYS A 152 24.07 -44.01 27.11
CA LYS A 152 24.86 -42.97 26.44
C LYS A 152 24.16 -42.44 25.19
N GLN A 153 23.60 -43.32 24.37
CA GLN A 153 22.86 -42.93 23.18
C GLN A 153 21.64 -42.08 23.56
N THR A 154 20.84 -42.51 24.54
CA THR A 154 19.69 -41.74 25.03
C THR A 154 20.10 -40.35 25.53
N VAL A 155 21.23 -40.25 26.25
CA VAL A 155 21.75 -38.95 26.71
C VAL A 155 22.13 -38.05 25.52
N THR A 156 22.74 -38.61 24.47
CA THR A 156 23.05 -37.86 23.24
C THR A 156 21.77 -37.34 22.58
N GLU A 157 20.77 -38.19 22.38
CA GLU A 157 19.48 -37.82 21.78
C GLU A 157 18.75 -36.73 22.60
N LEU A 158 18.74 -36.85 23.93
CA LEU A 158 18.16 -35.83 24.81
C LEU A 158 18.93 -34.49 24.76
N THR A 159 20.25 -34.54 24.58
CA THR A 159 21.08 -33.34 24.45
C THR A 159 20.75 -32.61 23.15
N GLU A 160 20.64 -33.33 22.04
CA GLU A 160 20.24 -32.77 20.74
C GLU A 160 18.82 -32.17 20.79
N ALA A 161 17.88 -32.86 21.42
CA ALA A 161 16.52 -32.37 21.61
C ALA A 161 16.48 -31.07 22.45
N LEU A 162 17.30 -31.00 23.51
CA LEU A 162 17.41 -29.80 24.35
C LEU A 162 17.97 -28.61 23.57
N ASP A 163 18.97 -28.82 22.72
CA ASP A 163 19.55 -27.76 21.91
C ASP A 163 18.59 -27.29 20.79
N GLY A 164 17.80 -28.22 20.22
CA GLY A 164 16.67 -27.89 19.35
C GLY A 164 15.65 -26.99 20.06
N ALA A 165 15.21 -27.38 21.26
CA ALA A 165 14.26 -26.60 22.05
C ALA A 165 14.80 -25.21 22.45
N LYS A 166 16.09 -25.08 22.76
CA LYS A 166 16.73 -23.77 23.02
C LYS A 166 16.68 -22.86 21.79
N THR A 167 16.91 -23.44 20.60
CA THR A 167 16.87 -22.71 19.33
C THR A 167 15.46 -22.18 19.07
N GLU A 168 14.44 -23.02 19.24
CA GLU A 168 13.03 -22.63 19.11
C GLU A 168 12.62 -21.55 20.11
N LEU A 169 13.08 -21.66 21.37
CA LEU A 169 12.82 -20.66 22.40
C LEU A 169 13.45 -19.30 22.03
N SER A 170 14.66 -19.31 21.48
CA SER A 170 15.33 -18.09 21.01
C SER A 170 14.56 -17.45 19.86
N GLY A 171 14.12 -18.23 18.87
CA GLY A 171 13.29 -17.74 17.78
C GLY A 171 11.96 -17.17 18.27
N SER A 172 11.30 -17.84 19.21
CA SER A 172 10.06 -17.35 19.82
C SER A 172 10.26 -16.03 20.58
N LYS A 173 11.37 -15.87 21.31
CA LYS A 173 11.72 -14.60 21.97
C LYS A 173 11.91 -13.46 20.97
N GLN A 174 12.56 -13.72 19.84
CA GLN A 174 12.72 -12.74 18.77
C GLN A 174 11.35 -12.32 18.21
N ASN A 175 10.48 -13.28 17.88
CA ASN A 175 9.14 -12.99 17.38
C ASN A 175 8.32 -12.15 18.36
N VAL A 176 8.41 -12.43 19.66
CA VAL A 176 7.75 -11.63 20.70
C VAL A 176 8.29 -10.19 20.73
N ALA A 177 9.59 -10.00 20.57
CA ALA A 177 10.19 -8.66 20.50
C ALA A 177 9.69 -7.88 19.27
N GLU A 178 9.66 -8.51 18.09
CA GLU A 178 9.16 -7.90 16.85
C GLU A 178 7.67 -7.55 16.93
N LEU A 179 6.85 -8.43 17.51
CA LEU A 179 5.44 -8.17 17.75
C LEU A 179 5.22 -7.02 18.75
N THR A 180 6.06 -6.94 19.77
CA THR A 180 6.02 -5.83 20.76
C THR A 180 6.33 -4.50 20.08
N GLU A 181 7.36 -4.45 19.24
CA GLU A 181 7.70 -3.24 18.48
C GLU A 181 6.57 -2.83 17.51
N THR A 182 5.97 -3.81 16.83
CA THR A 182 4.82 -3.58 15.94
C THR A 182 3.62 -3.03 16.70
N LEU A 183 3.33 -3.58 17.88
CA LEU A 183 2.24 -3.12 18.75
C LEU A 183 2.49 -1.68 19.24
N ASP A 184 3.73 -1.36 19.63
CA ASP A 184 4.11 0.00 20.00
C ASP A 184 3.94 0.99 18.84
N GLY A 185 4.33 0.58 17.62
CA GLY A 185 4.10 1.37 16.41
C GLY A 185 2.61 1.60 16.12
N ALA A 186 1.79 0.57 16.27
CA ALA A 186 0.34 0.67 16.12
C ALA A 186 -0.29 1.58 17.17
N ASN A 187 0.13 1.49 18.43
CA ASN A 187 -0.33 2.35 19.52
C ASN A 187 0.02 3.82 19.27
N LYS A 188 1.23 4.12 18.80
CA LYS A 188 1.63 5.48 18.40
C LYS A 188 0.74 6.03 17.28
N LYS A 189 0.46 5.22 16.25
CA LYS A 189 -0.46 5.61 15.15
C LYS A 189 -1.88 5.85 15.67
N ALA A 190 -2.38 4.99 16.56
CA ALA A 190 -3.70 5.16 17.17
C ALA A 190 -3.78 6.48 17.96
N ALA A 191 -2.76 6.81 18.74
CA ALA A 191 -2.68 8.09 19.46
C ALA A 191 -2.66 9.30 18.50
N THR A 192 -1.92 9.22 17.40
CA THR A 192 -1.92 10.27 16.36
C THR A 192 -3.30 10.45 15.75
N LEU A 193 -3.96 9.34 15.36
CA LEU A 193 -5.31 9.38 14.80
C LEU A 193 -6.34 9.94 15.79
N ASP A 194 -6.22 9.63 17.08
CA ASP A 194 -7.11 10.18 18.11
C ASP A 194 -6.93 11.70 18.27
N ASN A 195 -5.68 12.19 18.21
CA ASN A 195 -5.38 13.62 18.18
C ASN A 195 -5.95 14.31 16.93
N GLU A 196 -5.79 13.71 15.76
CA GLU A 196 -6.38 14.21 14.51
C GLU A 196 -7.91 14.24 14.57
N LEU A 197 -8.54 13.20 15.14
CA LEU A 197 -9.97 13.13 15.35
C LEU A 197 -10.47 14.19 16.34
N THR A 198 -9.69 14.52 17.36
CA THR A 198 -10.00 15.59 18.31
C THR A 198 -9.96 16.94 17.61
N ARG A 199 -8.86 17.25 16.91
CA ARG A 199 -8.72 18.49 16.13
C ARG A 199 -9.81 18.65 15.07
N ALA A 200 -10.15 17.56 14.41
CA ALA A 200 -11.25 17.47 13.48
C ALA A 200 -12.61 17.87 14.07
N LYS A 201 -12.92 17.37 15.27
CA LYS A 201 -14.16 17.68 15.99
C LYS A 201 -14.21 19.16 16.38
N GLU A 202 -13.08 19.73 16.81
CA GLU A 202 -12.97 21.16 17.11
C GLU A 202 -13.19 22.02 15.87
N MET A 203 -12.53 21.70 14.75
CA MET A 203 -12.74 22.41 13.48
C MET A 203 -14.20 22.32 13.02
N LEU A 204 -14.86 21.18 13.20
CA LEU A 204 -16.28 21.02 12.86
C LEU A 204 -17.16 21.90 13.76
N LYS A 205 -16.86 21.96 15.06
CA LYS A 205 -17.57 22.83 16.01
C LYS A 205 -17.42 24.30 15.62
N GLU A 206 -16.20 24.74 15.29
CA GLU A 206 -15.91 26.11 14.82
C GLU A 206 -16.61 26.43 13.50
N ALA A 207 -16.59 25.51 12.53
CA ALA A 207 -17.28 25.69 11.26
C ALA A 207 -18.80 25.80 11.47
N THR A 208 -19.36 25.01 12.39
CA THR A 208 -20.79 25.04 12.72
C THR A 208 -21.18 26.36 13.39
N THR A 209 -20.40 26.86 14.36
CA THR A 209 -20.68 28.15 15.01
C THR A 209 -20.53 29.32 14.05
N LEU A 210 -19.54 29.29 13.16
CA LEU A 210 -19.37 30.29 12.11
C LEU A 210 -20.55 30.29 11.15
N HIS A 211 -20.96 29.11 10.66
CA HIS A 211 -22.10 28.98 9.78
C HIS A 211 -23.38 29.52 10.44
N GLN A 212 -23.66 29.14 11.69
CA GLN A 212 -24.80 29.68 12.45
C GLN A 212 -24.75 31.21 12.55
N THR A 213 -23.59 31.77 12.89
CA THR A 213 -23.39 33.22 13.00
C THR A 213 -23.60 33.93 11.67
N GLU A 214 -23.10 33.36 10.58
CA GLU A 214 -23.24 33.93 9.23
C GLU A 214 -24.69 33.83 8.72
N THR A 215 -25.37 32.71 8.98
CA THR A 215 -26.80 32.57 8.66
C THR A 215 -27.65 33.57 9.42
N GLU A 216 -27.32 33.86 10.69
CA GLU A 216 -28.07 34.85 11.48
C GLU A 216 -27.82 36.27 10.96
N LYS A 217 -26.57 36.65 10.68
CA LYS A 217 -26.24 37.95 10.06
C LYS A 217 -26.94 38.14 8.71
N LEU A 218 -26.99 37.08 7.91
CA LEU A 218 -27.65 37.11 6.61
C LEU A 218 -29.16 37.25 6.77
N ARG A 219 -29.76 36.53 7.73
CA ARG A 219 -31.18 36.63 8.10
C ARG A 219 -31.54 38.04 8.57
N GLU A 220 -30.73 38.65 9.44
CA GLU A 220 -30.90 40.03 9.89
C GLU A 220 -30.82 41.03 8.73
N THR A 221 -29.84 40.85 7.84
CA THR A 221 -29.67 41.70 6.65
C THR A 221 -30.87 41.59 5.72
N HIS A 222 -31.32 40.36 5.42
CA HIS A 222 -32.53 40.14 4.61
C HIS A 222 -33.80 40.71 5.26
N ALA A 223 -33.95 40.61 6.59
CA ALA A 223 -35.08 41.19 7.29
C ALA A 223 -35.08 42.72 7.16
N LYS A 224 -33.91 43.35 7.28
CA LYS A 224 -33.74 44.80 7.08
C LYS A 224 -34.03 45.22 5.64
N ASP A 225 -33.45 44.54 4.66
CA ASP A 225 -33.69 44.82 3.25
C ASP A 225 -35.17 44.64 2.88
N ARG A 226 -35.82 43.61 3.42
CA ARG A 226 -37.27 43.39 3.23
C ARG A 226 -38.09 44.56 3.79
N ALA A 227 -37.78 45.00 5.01
CA ALA A 227 -38.47 46.15 5.63
C ALA A 227 -38.24 47.45 4.82
N GLU A 228 -37.02 47.66 4.31
CA GLU A 228 -36.71 48.82 3.45
C GLU A 228 -37.45 48.74 2.11
N ILE A 229 -37.48 47.58 1.46
CA ILE A 229 -38.24 47.36 0.22
C ILE A 229 -39.73 47.61 0.46
N GLU A 230 -40.30 47.11 1.55
CA GLU A 230 -41.70 47.29 1.90
C GLU A 230 -42.05 48.76 2.17
N SER A 231 -41.20 49.48 2.90
CA SER A 231 -41.32 50.93 3.09
C SER A 231 -41.26 51.69 1.77
N ASN A 232 -40.25 51.40 0.93
CA ASN A 232 -40.09 52.05 -0.37
C ASN A 232 -41.25 51.74 -1.32
N HIS A 233 -41.78 50.51 -1.25
CA HIS A 233 -42.96 50.10 -2.02
C HIS A 233 -44.20 50.89 -1.58
N ASN A 234 -44.42 51.01 -0.27
CA ASN A 234 -45.54 51.78 0.28
C ASN A 234 -45.45 53.26 -0.10
N ASP A 235 -44.26 53.87 -0.04
CA ASP A 235 -44.01 55.24 -0.50
C ASP A 235 -44.28 55.42 -2.00
N ALA A 236 -43.84 54.46 -2.82
CA ALA A 236 -44.09 54.47 -4.25
C ALA A 236 -45.59 54.32 -4.56
N LEU A 237 -46.29 53.47 -3.81
CA LEU A 237 -47.73 53.28 -3.92
C LEU A 237 -48.47 54.59 -3.59
N GLN A 238 -48.12 55.27 -2.50
CA GLN A 238 -48.71 56.57 -2.14
C GLN A 238 -48.48 57.62 -3.23
N LYS A 239 -47.26 57.69 -3.77
CA LYS A 239 -46.93 58.59 -4.90
C LYS A 239 -47.73 58.24 -6.16
N ALA A 240 -47.90 56.95 -6.48
CA ALA A 240 -48.69 56.49 -7.61
C ALA A 240 -50.17 56.89 -7.44
N THR A 241 -50.77 56.65 -6.27
CA THR A 241 -52.16 57.05 -5.95
C THR A 241 -52.35 58.57 -6.02
N ALA A 242 -51.37 59.35 -5.54
CA ALA A 242 -51.39 60.81 -5.64
C ALA A 242 -51.30 61.28 -7.11
N LEU A 243 -50.43 60.66 -7.91
CA LEU A 243 -50.32 60.92 -9.34
C LEU A 243 -51.62 60.55 -10.07
N GLU A 244 -52.24 59.43 -9.76
CA GLU A 244 -53.51 58.99 -10.35
C GLU A 244 -54.66 59.95 -10.02
N SER A 245 -54.73 60.43 -8.77
CA SER A 245 -55.65 61.47 -8.35
C SER A 245 -55.42 62.78 -9.13
N SER A 246 -54.17 63.19 -9.30
CA SER A 246 -53.81 64.38 -10.09
C SER A 246 -54.12 64.23 -11.58
N LEU A 247 -53.90 63.03 -12.15
CA LEU A 247 -54.20 62.70 -13.54
C LEU A 247 -55.71 62.77 -13.79
N THR A 248 -56.52 62.26 -12.86
CA THR A 248 -57.97 62.34 -12.91
C THR A 248 -58.43 63.80 -12.91
N ARG A 249 -57.84 64.64 -12.04
CA ARG A 249 -58.12 66.08 -12.03
C ARG A 249 -57.77 66.77 -13.35
N VAL A 250 -56.60 66.46 -13.92
CA VAL A 250 -56.16 67.04 -15.21
C VAL A 250 -57.05 66.56 -16.36
N LYS A 251 -57.47 65.29 -16.37
CA LYS A 251 -58.43 64.76 -17.35
C LYS A 251 -59.74 65.55 -17.28
N SER A 252 -60.33 65.71 -16.09
CA SER A 252 -61.56 66.49 -15.92
C SER A 252 -61.40 67.96 -16.34
N GLN A 253 -60.27 68.60 -16.03
CA GLN A 253 -59.98 69.96 -16.48
C GLN A 253 -59.88 70.08 -18.00
N ARG A 254 -59.21 69.11 -18.64
CA ARG A 254 -59.10 69.05 -20.10
C ARG A 254 -60.47 68.87 -20.73
N ASP A 255 -61.30 67.95 -20.23
CA ASP A 255 -62.61 67.67 -20.79
C ASP A 255 -63.57 68.88 -20.64
N LEU A 256 -63.51 69.59 -19.50
CA LEU A 256 -64.21 70.86 -19.33
C LEU A 256 -63.76 71.93 -20.33
N LYS A 257 -62.45 72.03 -20.58
CA LYS A 257 -61.89 73.01 -21.52
C LYS A 257 -62.21 72.67 -22.97
N THR A 258 -62.21 71.39 -23.35
CA THR A 258 -62.69 70.94 -24.66
C THR A 258 -64.15 71.34 -24.85
N LYS A 259 -65.00 71.11 -23.84
CA LYS A 259 -66.42 71.48 -23.88
C LYS A 259 -66.64 72.99 -24.01
N ASP A 260 -65.84 73.82 -23.33
CA ASP A 260 -65.84 75.28 -23.50
C ASP A 260 -65.39 75.70 -24.91
N MET A 261 -64.33 75.06 -25.43
CA MET A 261 -63.85 75.33 -26.80
C MET A 261 -64.85 74.90 -27.87
N ASP A 262 -65.52 73.75 -27.71
CA ASP A 262 -66.60 73.32 -28.60
C ASP A 262 -67.78 74.30 -28.57
N GLY A 263 -68.12 74.82 -27.38
CA GLY A 263 -69.12 75.89 -27.24
C GLY A 263 -68.75 77.16 -28.02
N LYS A 264 -67.48 77.58 -27.96
CA LYS A 264 -66.96 78.73 -28.73
C LYS A 264 -66.94 78.47 -30.24
N ILE A 265 -66.58 77.25 -30.65
CA ILE A 265 -66.59 76.86 -32.07
C ILE A 265 -68.02 76.91 -32.61
N ASN A 266 -69.00 76.41 -31.86
CA ASN A 266 -70.40 76.45 -32.26
C ASN A 266 -70.92 77.89 -32.36
N SER A 267 -70.61 78.77 -31.40
CA SER A 267 -71.02 80.17 -31.50
C SER A 267 -70.37 80.90 -32.67
N LEU A 268 -69.09 80.63 -32.95
CA LEU A 268 -68.39 81.19 -34.11
C LEU A 268 -68.93 80.64 -35.43
N THR A 269 -69.39 79.39 -35.44
CA THR A 269 -70.03 78.77 -36.61
C THR A 269 -71.39 79.42 -36.88
N ASP A 270 -72.17 79.69 -35.84
CA ASP A 270 -73.43 80.43 -35.95
C ASP A 270 -73.20 81.86 -36.46
N ASP A 271 -72.17 82.56 -35.97
CA ASP A 271 -71.80 83.90 -36.45
C ASP A 271 -71.34 83.88 -37.91
N LEU A 272 -70.59 82.86 -38.32
CA LEU A 272 -70.17 82.67 -39.71
C LEU A 272 -71.38 82.49 -40.64
N ASP A 273 -72.38 81.68 -40.24
CA ASP A 273 -73.58 81.47 -41.03
C ASP A 273 -74.50 82.71 -41.05
N LYS A 274 -74.51 83.50 -39.97
CA LYS A 274 -75.14 84.83 -39.94
C LYS A 274 -74.51 85.77 -40.95
N HIS A 275 -73.19 85.83 -41.02
CA HIS A 275 -72.46 86.64 -42.00
C HIS A 275 -72.68 86.15 -43.44
N LYS A 276 -72.72 84.82 -43.68
CA LYS A 276 -73.11 84.28 -45.00
C LYS A 276 -74.52 84.70 -45.40
N LYS A 277 -75.47 84.69 -44.46
CA LYS A 277 -76.85 85.13 -44.70
C LYS A 277 -76.92 86.62 -45.02
N MET A 278 -76.19 87.47 -44.30
CA MET A 278 -76.07 88.89 -44.62
C MET A 278 -75.48 89.15 -46.01
N LEU A 279 -74.48 88.35 -46.42
CA LEU A 279 -73.87 88.44 -47.74
C LEU A 279 -74.82 87.99 -48.87
N LYS A 280 -75.76 87.09 -48.56
CA LYS A 280 -76.83 86.66 -49.46
C LYS A 280 -77.93 87.73 -49.56
N ASP A 281 -78.39 88.27 -48.44
CA ASP A 281 -79.42 89.32 -48.43
C ASP A 281 -78.93 90.62 -49.11
N SER A 282 -77.63 90.95 -49.01
CA SER A 282 -77.06 92.10 -49.73
C SER A 282 -76.92 91.83 -51.24
N ARG A 283 -76.76 90.57 -51.65
CA ARG A 283 -76.70 90.17 -53.07
C ARG A 283 -78.07 90.25 -53.73
N ASP A 284 -79.11 89.83 -53.02
CA ASP A 284 -80.48 89.82 -53.52
C ASP A 284 -81.03 91.26 -53.65
N LYS A 285 -80.69 92.16 -52.69
CA LYS A 285 -81.00 93.59 -52.81
C LYS A 285 -80.38 94.27 -54.03
N PHE A 286 -79.15 93.91 -54.43
CA PHE A 286 -78.51 94.42 -55.64
C PHE A 286 -79.17 93.91 -56.94
N PHE A 287 -79.90 92.79 -56.89
CA PHE A 287 -80.62 92.24 -58.03
C PHE A 287 -81.99 92.93 -58.23
N ASP A 288 -82.69 93.23 -57.15
CA ASP A 288 -84.00 93.91 -57.18
C ASP A 288 -83.89 95.37 -57.65
N THR A 289 -82.85 96.11 -57.25
CA THR A 289 -82.62 97.50 -57.73
C THR A 289 -82.23 97.57 -59.21
N ARG A 290 -81.72 96.47 -59.78
CA ARG A 290 -81.35 96.37 -61.18
C ARG A 290 -82.56 96.10 -62.08
N GLN A 291 -83.63 95.50 -61.56
CA GLN A 291 -84.82 95.13 -62.32
C GLN A 291 -85.81 96.29 -62.49
N GLU A 292 -85.91 97.20 -61.51
CA GLU A 292 -86.74 98.42 -61.58
C GLU A 292 -86.20 99.48 -62.57
N LEU A 293 -84.89 99.48 -62.84
CA LEU A 293 -84.22 100.42 -63.76
C LEU A 293 -84.42 100.04 -65.25
N PHE A 294 -84.85 98.80 -65.54
CA PHE A 294 -85.19 98.34 -66.89
C PHE A 294 -86.67 98.56 -67.27
N ALA A 295 -87.56 98.80 -66.31
CA ALA A 295 -89.00 99.02 -66.57
C ALA A 295 -89.34 100.48 -66.93
N THR A 296 -88.54 101.47 -66.51
CA THR A 296 -88.75 102.90 -66.81
C THR A 296 -87.91 103.45 -67.97
N SER A 297 -86.92 102.70 -68.49
CA SER A 297 -86.12 103.10 -69.67
C SER A 297 -86.65 102.57 -71.02
N ALA A 298 -87.77 101.85 -71.02
CA ALA A 298 -88.42 101.31 -72.21
C ALA A 298 -89.43 102.27 -72.88
N GLU A 299 -89.95 103.29 -72.19
CA GLU A 299 -90.90 104.26 -72.78
C GLU A 299 -90.24 105.53 -73.36
N LEU A 300 -89.02 105.91 -72.96
CA LEU A 300 -88.38 107.14 -73.45
C LEU A 300 -87.38 106.93 -74.61
N ARG A 301 -87.37 105.73 -75.22
CA ARG A 301 -86.45 105.37 -76.32
C ARG A 301 -87.09 105.37 -77.71
N LYS A 302 -88.34 105.83 -77.85
CA LYS A 302 -89.05 105.99 -79.15
C LYS A 302 -89.38 107.43 -79.56
N MET A 303 -89.20 108.39 -78.67
CA MET A 303 -89.21 109.82 -78.99
C MET A 303 -88.04 110.43 -78.22
N HIS A 304 -86.83 110.53 -78.74
CA HIS A 304 -86.57 111.50 -79.79
C HIS A 304 -85.18 111.26 -80.42
N GLU A 305 -85.06 110.15 -81.14
CA GLU A 305 -84.23 110.03 -82.36
C GLU A 305 -84.82 110.95 -83.45
N ARG A 306 -85.01 112.24 -83.10
CA ARG A 306 -85.46 113.33 -83.97
C ARG A 306 -85.29 114.73 -83.36
N ALA A 307 -84.31 114.93 -82.48
CA ALA A 307 -83.75 116.26 -82.23
C ALA A 307 -82.23 116.16 -81.94
N GLY A 308 -81.49 115.60 -82.90
CA GLY A 308 -80.04 115.76 -82.94
C GLY A 308 -79.69 116.98 -83.81
N MET A 309 -78.78 117.83 -83.32
CA MET A 309 -77.36 117.67 -83.65
C MET A 309 -76.53 118.90 -83.21
N THR A 310 -75.35 118.60 -82.63
CA THR A 310 -74.07 119.36 -82.69
C THR A 310 -73.71 120.42 -81.63
N TYR A 311 -72.87 120.05 -80.63
CA TYR A 311 -71.70 120.80 -80.09
C TYR A 311 -70.94 119.90 -79.09
N CYS A 312 -69.68 119.46 -79.34
CA CYS A 312 -68.40 120.11 -78.98
C CYS A 312 -68.23 120.34 -77.45
N ASN A 313 -67.07 120.14 -76.79
CA ASN A 313 -65.75 119.67 -77.18
C ASN A 313 -64.93 119.46 -75.89
N THR A 314 -63.98 118.53 -75.95
CA THR A 314 -62.76 118.38 -75.14
C THR A 314 -62.01 119.68 -74.86
N THR A 315 -61.65 119.96 -73.61
CA THR A 315 -60.25 120.23 -73.15
C THR A 315 -60.18 120.35 -71.62
N LEU A 316 -59.37 119.52 -70.95
CA LEU A 316 -58.34 119.90 -69.95
C LEU A 316 -57.95 118.71 -69.04
N ILE A 317 -56.72 118.22 -69.27
CA ILE A 317 -55.69 117.90 -68.24
C ILE A 317 -55.89 116.56 -67.48
N MET A 318 -55.11 115.49 -67.65
CA MET A 318 -53.72 115.30 -68.13
C MET A 318 -52.62 116.02 -67.35
N GLU A 319 -52.84 116.31 -66.07
CA GLU A 319 -51.82 116.62 -65.06
C GLU A 319 -52.39 116.28 -63.68
N ASP A 320 -52.18 115.05 -63.23
CA ASP A 320 -51.92 114.72 -61.80
C ASP A 320 -51.68 113.21 -61.57
N SER A 321 -50.97 112.56 -62.52
CA SER A 321 -50.66 111.12 -62.50
C SER A 321 -49.22 110.79 -62.10
N THR A 322 -48.44 111.72 -61.56
CA THR A 322 -46.99 111.52 -61.34
C THR A 322 -46.48 111.99 -59.98
N LYS A 323 -47.11 111.61 -58.85
CA LYS A 323 -46.55 111.94 -57.52
C LYS A 323 -46.97 111.14 -56.26
N ILE A 324 -47.39 109.87 -56.36
CA ILE A 324 -47.69 109.05 -55.15
C ILE A 324 -46.96 107.69 -55.10
N PHE A 325 -46.21 107.30 -56.15
CA PHE A 325 -45.48 106.01 -56.22
C PHE A 325 -43.97 106.09 -55.94
N SER A 326 -43.52 106.93 -55.00
CA SER A 326 -42.07 107.11 -54.74
C SER A 326 -41.65 107.16 -53.27
N ASN A 327 -42.38 106.55 -52.32
CA ASN A 327 -41.97 106.69 -50.91
C ASN A 327 -42.29 105.55 -49.93
N LEU A 328 -42.11 104.28 -50.29
CA LEU A 328 -42.11 103.20 -49.29
C LEU A 328 -41.17 102.01 -49.62
N GLY A 329 -40.06 102.29 -50.30
CA GLY A 329 -39.04 101.31 -50.70
C GLY A 329 -37.84 101.08 -49.76
N PRO A 330 -37.42 101.99 -48.85
CA PRO A 330 -36.20 101.78 -48.07
C PRO A 330 -36.40 101.65 -46.55
N LYS A 331 -37.29 100.76 -46.05
CA LYS A 331 -37.48 100.55 -44.60
C LYS A 331 -37.57 99.09 -44.10
N ILE A 332 -37.26 98.09 -44.93
CA ILE A 332 -37.30 96.66 -44.52
C ILE A 332 -35.91 96.00 -44.50
N THR A 333 -34.86 96.68 -44.94
CA THR A 333 -33.48 96.16 -44.98
C THR A 333 -32.58 96.62 -43.82
N VAL A 334 -33.04 97.52 -42.95
CA VAL A 334 -32.25 98.05 -41.80
C VAL A 334 -32.55 97.32 -40.48
N PHE A 335 -33.63 96.53 -40.40
CA PHE A 335 -34.01 95.82 -39.15
C PHE A 335 -33.31 94.46 -38.98
N TRP A 336 -32.81 93.86 -40.06
CA TRP A 336 -32.16 92.54 -40.02
C TRP A 336 -30.66 92.59 -39.68
N ASP A 337 -29.98 93.71 -39.97
CA ASP A 337 -28.53 93.85 -39.77
C ASP A 337 -28.16 94.23 -38.31
N GLU A 338 -29.11 94.83 -37.57
CA GLU A 338 -28.91 95.25 -36.18
C GLU A 338 -29.21 94.14 -35.14
N PHE A 339 -29.98 93.11 -35.52
CA PHE A 339 -30.36 91.99 -34.64
C PHE A 339 -29.27 90.91 -34.53
N TYR A 340 -28.48 90.70 -35.60
CA TYR A 340 -27.48 89.63 -35.67
C TYR A 340 -26.14 90.01 -35.00
N THR A 341 -25.75 91.29 -35.06
CA THR A 341 -24.44 91.78 -34.60
C THR A 341 -24.42 92.25 -33.14
N LYS A 342 -25.54 92.74 -32.58
CA LYS A 342 -25.59 93.28 -31.20
C LYS A 342 -25.99 92.29 -30.10
N THR A 343 -26.63 91.16 -30.42
CA THR A 343 -27.22 90.26 -29.40
C THR A 343 -26.63 88.85 -29.34
N LEU A 344 -26.18 88.28 -30.46
CA LEU A 344 -25.69 86.89 -30.54
C LEU A 344 -24.17 86.74 -30.33
N VAL A 345 -23.40 87.79 -30.59
CA VAL A 345 -21.92 87.79 -30.45
C VAL A 345 -21.44 87.91 -28.99
N PRO A 346 -22.09 88.65 -28.07
CA PRO A 346 -21.65 88.73 -26.66
C PRO A 346 -21.86 87.44 -25.86
N PHE A 347 -22.82 86.58 -26.26
CA PHE A 347 -23.15 85.34 -25.53
C PHE A 347 -22.08 84.24 -25.69
N SER A 348 -21.34 84.25 -26.81
CA SER A 348 -20.30 83.25 -27.10
C SER A 348 -18.96 83.50 -26.37
N ARG A 349 -18.65 84.75 -26.00
CA ARG A 349 -17.39 85.11 -25.33
C ARG A 349 -17.39 84.86 -23.82
N THR A 350 -18.57 84.74 -23.20
CA THR A 350 -18.71 84.52 -21.75
C THR A 350 -18.57 83.05 -21.37
N LEU A 351 -18.94 82.12 -22.27
CA LEU A 351 -18.78 80.68 -22.06
C LEU A 351 -17.34 80.18 -22.25
N GLY A 352 -16.55 80.87 -23.08
CA GLY A 352 -15.14 80.51 -23.31
C GLY A 352 -14.21 80.76 -22.12
N ARG A 353 -14.53 81.74 -21.25
CA ARG A 353 -13.69 82.07 -20.07
C ARG A 353 -13.92 81.14 -18.87
N ILE A 354 -15.09 80.53 -18.77
CA ILE A 354 -15.41 79.58 -17.69
C ILE A 354 -14.76 78.20 -17.98
N TRP A 355 -14.55 77.86 -19.24
CA TRP A 355 -13.97 76.57 -19.63
C TRP A 355 -12.44 76.51 -19.44
N ALA A 356 -11.74 77.64 -19.60
CA ALA A 356 -10.29 77.71 -19.42
C ALA A 356 -9.84 77.62 -17.94
N MET A 357 -10.63 78.12 -16.98
CA MET A 357 -10.29 78.04 -15.56
C MET A 357 -10.40 76.64 -14.95
N CYS A 358 -11.15 75.71 -15.55
CA CYS A 358 -11.34 74.37 -14.98
C CYS A 358 -10.32 73.32 -15.46
N LEU A 359 -9.55 73.57 -16.53
CA LEU A 359 -8.59 72.60 -17.05
C LEU A 359 -7.22 72.68 -16.35
N GLU A 360 -6.82 73.85 -15.88
CA GLU A 360 -5.49 74.07 -15.29
C GLU A 360 -5.38 73.52 -13.84
N GLU A 361 -6.49 73.50 -13.08
CA GLU A 361 -6.53 72.92 -11.72
C GLU A 361 -6.55 71.39 -11.70
N THR A 362 -6.90 70.72 -12.81
CA THR A 362 -7.00 69.24 -12.83
C THR A 362 -5.70 68.55 -13.19
N GLU A 363 -4.77 69.23 -13.88
CA GLU A 363 -3.48 68.68 -14.28
C GLU A 363 -2.46 68.65 -13.12
N ILE A 364 -2.51 69.65 -12.22
CA ILE A 364 -1.65 69.73 -11.03
C ILE A 364 -2.02 68.64 -10.00
N ILE A 365 -3.32 68.39 -9.79
CA ILE A 365 -3.79 67.40 -8.80
C ILE A 365 -3.46 65.96 -9.22
N TYR A 366 -3.42 65.67 -10.53
CA TYR A 366 -3.14 64.32 -11.03
C TYR A 366 -1.64 63.97 -10.97
N ASN A 367 -0.77 64.91 -11.40
CA ASN A 367 0.66 64.65 -11.51
C ASN A 367 1.40 64.68 -10.16
N GLU A 368 0.96 65.49 -9.19
CA GLU A 368 1.68 65.60 -7.90
C GLU A 368 1.24 64.58 -6.85
N ASN A 369 0.00 64.04 -6.91
CA ASN A 369 -0.56 63.24 -5.82
C ASN A 369 -1.00 61.82 -6.18
N LEU A 370 -1.17 61.47 -7.47
CA LEU A 370 -1.71 60.16 -7.85
C LEU A 370 -0.77 59.27 -8.67
N ALA A 371 0.26 59.83 -9.33
CA ALA A 371 1.13 59.06 -10.21
C ALA A 371 1.90 57.94 -9.46
N GLU A 372 2.56 58.25 -8.34
CA GLU A 372 3.31 57.25 -7.57
C GLU A 372 2.42 56.16 -6.95
N HIS A 373 1.22 56.52 -6.47
CA HIS A 373 0.30 55.54 -5.89
C HIS A 373 -0.31 54.59 -6.92
N VAL A 374 -0.52 55.08 -8.15
CA VAL A 374 -1.00 54.24 -9.27
C VAL A 374 0.09 53.28 -9.73
N GLU A 375 1.35 53.73 -9.80
CA GLU A 375 2.47 52.90 -10.22
C GLU A 375 2.87 51.86 -9.17
N MET A 376 2.87 52.25 -7.88
CA MET A 376 3.08 51.33 -6.76
C MET A 376 1.98 50.26 -6.69
N ALA A 377 0.71 50.64 -6.87
CA ALA A 377 -0.39 49.68 -6.90
C ALA A 377 -0.27 48.71 -8.09
N LYS A 378 0.18 49.18 -9.24
CA LYS A 378 0.36 48.34 -10.45
C LYS A 378 1.47 47.30 -10.25
N ASN A 379 2.59 47.69 -9.64
CA ASN A 379 3.70 46.79 -9.38
C ASN A 379 3.40 45.77 -8.27
N THR A 380 2.70 46.17 -7.20
CA THR A 380 2.27 45.23 -6.15
C THR A 380 1.22 44.25 -6.64
N LEU A 381 0.28 44.70 -7.49
CA LEU A 381 -0.76 43.83 -8.04
C LEU A 381 -0.19 42.83 -9.06
N ASN A 382 0.77 43.26 -9.89
CA ASN A 382 1.43 42.38 -10.84
C ASN A 382 2.30 41.32 -10.15
N GLY A 383 2.98 41.64 -9.04
CA GLY A 383 3.71 40.65 -8.25
C GLY A 383 2.78 39.59 -7.65
N VAL A 384 1.68 40.02 -7.02
CA VAL A 384 0.69 39.08 -6.46
C VAL A 384 0.02 38.23 -7.53
N TYR A 385 -0.25 38.80 -8.72
CA TYR A 385 -0.82 38.07 -9.83
C TYR A 385 0.14 37.02 -10.38
N ASN A 386 1.40 37.39 -10.64
CA ASN A 386 2.38 36.48 -11.23
C ASN A 386 2.88 35.40 -10.26
N ASP A 387 3.05 35.73 -8.98
CA ASP A 387 3.65 34.80 -8.01
C ASP A 387 2.63 33.85 -7.36
N HIS A 388 1.35 34.22 -7.35
CA HIS A 388 0.32 33.46 -6.63
C HIS A 388 -0.90 33.08 -7.46
N VAL A 389 -1.24 33.85 -8.50
CA VAL A 389 -2.43 33.58 -9.30
C VAL A 389 -2.07 32.77 -10.54
N THR A 390 -1.00 33.14 -11.25
CA THR A 390 -0.55 32.43 -12.46
C THR A 390 -0.20 30.96 -12.20
N PRO A 391 0.54 30.57 -11.14
CA PRO A 391 0.85 29.15 -10.90
C PRO A 391 -0.40 28.34 -10.55
N VAL A 392 -1.36 28.95 -9.83
CA VAL A 392 -2.63 28.30 -9.51
C VAL A 392 -3.50 28.13 -10.76
N ILE A 393 -3.50 29.11 -11.65
CA ILE A 393 -4.21 29.01 -12.93
C ILE A 393 -3.56 27.94 -13.80
N ASP A 394 -2.24 27.96 -13.97
CA ASP A 394 -1.54 27.08 -14.91
C ASP A 394 -1.40 25.63 -14.42
N GLU A 395 -1.16 25.41 -13.12
CA GLU A 395 -0.93 24.06 -12.57
C GLU A 395 -2.20 23.39 -12.05
N ARG A 396 -3.22 24.14 -11.65
CA ARG A 396 -4.48 23.56 -11.10
C ARG A 396 -5.68 23.79 -11.97
N ILE A 397 -5.87 24.99 -12.51
CA ILE A 397 -7.11 25.30 -13.23
C ILE A 397 -7.01 24.86 -14.69
N MET A 398 -5.91 25.13 -15.39
CA MET A 398 -5.74 24.78 -16.80
C MET A 398 -5.76 23.28 -17.09
N PRO A 399 -5.20 22.38 -16.25
CA PRO A 399 -5.34 20.94 -16.46
C PRO A 399 -6.80 20.49 -16.31
N LEU A 400 -7.53 21.01 -15.31
CA LEU A 400 -8.95 20.74 -15.11
C LEU A 400 -9.82 21.29 -16.25
N VAL A 401 -9.48 22.47 -16.78
CA VAL A 401 -10.14 23.05 -17.95
C VAL A 401 -9.86 22.20 -19.20
N ASN A 402 -8.60 21.79 -19.43
CA ASN A 402 -8.24 20.97 -20.59
C ASN A 402 -8.76 19.53 -20.51
N GLU A 403 -8.88 18.95 -19.32
CA GLU A 403 -9.32 17.56 -19.14
C GLU A 403 -10.85 17.42 -19.13
N HIS A 404 -11.57 18.41 -18.61
CA HIS A 404 -13.02 18.29 -18.42
C HIS A 404 -13.85 19.30 -19.21
N ILE A 405 -13.32 20.48 -19.48
CA ILE A 405 -14.07 21.54 -20.18
C ILE A 405 -13.76 21.53 -21.68
N MET A 406 -12.51 21.38 -22.08
CA MET A 406 -12.14 21.36 -23.51
C MET A 406 -12.79 20.23 -24.30
N PRO A 407 -12.92 18.97 -23.83
CA PRO A 407 -13.63 17.94 -24.59
C PRO A 407 -15.12 18.22 -24.76
N ILE A 408 -15.73 18.94 -23.81
CA ILE A 408 -17.11 19.41 -23.91
C ILE A 408 -17.17 20.54 -24.94
N VAL A 409 -16.26 21.52 -24.86
CA VAL A 409 -16.18 22.62 -25.82
C VAL A 409 -15.93 22.11 -27.23
N ASP A 410 -15.05 21.12 -27.42
CA ASP A 410 -14.75 20.48 -28.71
C ASP A 410 -15.96 19.68 -29.24
N ASN A 411 -16.68 18.96 -28.37
CA ASN A 411 -17.95 18.30 -28.74
C ASN A 411 -19.04 19.28 -29.22
N TYR A 412 -19.01 20.53 -28.76
CA TYR A 412 -19.93 21.59 -29.23
C TYR A 412 -19.31 22.48 -30.31
N ARG A 413 -18.00 22.41 -30.55
CA ARG A 413 -17.30 23.23 -31.54
C ARG A 413 -17.65 22.81 -32.96
N ASP A 414 -17.67 21.51 -33.23
CA ASP A 414 -17.95 20.99 -34.57
C ASP A 414 -19.42 21.25 -34.99
N PRO A 415 -20.44 20.94 -34.15
CA PRO A 415 -21.84 21.23 -34.50
C PRO A 415 -22.14 22.72 -34.61
N VAL A 416 -21.49 23.57 -33.81
CA VAL A 416 -21.67 25.03 -33.88
C VAL A 416 -20.98 25.59 -35.12
N SER A 417 -19.84 25.04 -35.55
CA SER A 417 -19.18 25.44 -36.80
C SER A 417 -19.97 24.98 -38.03
N GLU A 418 -20.52 23.77 -38.02
CA GLU A 418 -21.38 23.26 -39.10
C GLU A 418 -22.70 24.04 -39.19
N ALA A 419 -23.30 24.39 -38.06
CA ALA A 419 -24.48 25.25 -38.01
C ALA A 419 -24.16 26.68 -38.49
N ALA A 420 -23.01 27.25 -38.09
CA ALA A 420 -22.58 28.56 -38.55
C ALA A 420 -22.32 28.58 -40.07
N GLU A 421 -21.69 27.54 -40.61
CA GLU A 421 -21.42 27.42 -42.04
C GLU A 421 -22.72 27.20 -42.85
N SER A 422 -23.66 26.42 -42.30
CA SER A 422 -25.00 26.26 -42.89
C SER A 422 -25.78 27.58 -42.94
N VAL A 423 -25.74 28.38 -41.87
CA VAL A 423 -26.35 29.72 -41.83
C VAL A 423 -25.65 30.68 -42.79
N ARG A 424 -24.31 30.63 -42.88
CA ARG A 424 -23.50 31.43 -43.80
C ARG A 424 -23.86 31.14 -45.26
N LEU A 425 -23.89 29.86 -45.66
CA LEU A 425 -24.26 29.44 -47.02
C LEU A 425 -25.71 29.80 -47.34
N THR A 426 -26.63 29.70 -46.36
CA THR A 426 -28.02 30.12 -46.52
C THR A 426 -28.11 31.65 -46.72
N ALA A 427 -27.37 32.44 -45.95
CA ALA A 427 -27.35 33.89 -46.09
C ALA A 427 -26.74 34.34 -47.44
N ILE A 428 -25.66 33.69 -47.89
CA ILE A 428 -25.07 33.92 -49.22
C ILE A 428 -26.08 33.61 -50.31
N SER A 429 -26.76 32.47 -50.22
CA SER A 429 -27.81 32.06 -51.15
C SER A 429 -28.95 33.07 -51.19
N VAL A 430 -29.46 33.52 -50.03
CA VAL A 430 -30.51 34.52 -49.95
C VAL A 430 -30.08 35.83 -50.59
N VAL A 431 -28.91 36.38 -50.25
CA VAL A 431 -28.41 37.65 -50.82
C VAL A 431 -28.22 37.52 -52.33
N LYS A 432 -27.65 36.43 -52.81
CA LYS A 432 -27.39 36.18 -54.24
C LYS A 432 -28.69 35.99 -55.03
N HIS A 433 -29.65 35.23 -54.51
CA HIS A 433 -30.93 35.00 -55.20
C HIS A 433 -31.85 36.21 -55.15
N THR A 434 -31.91 36.93 -54.02
CA THR A 434 -32.71 38.15 -53.89
C THR A 434 -32.15 39.30 -54.71
N SER A 435 -30.83 39.51 -54.73
CA SER A 435 -30.19 40.51 -55.60
C SER A 435 -30.37 40.17 -57.08
N LYS A 436 -30.22 38.90 -57.47
CA LYS A 436 -30.49 38.43 -58.84
C LYS A 436 -31.95 38.61 -59.24
N ALA A 437 -32.89 38.31 -58.35
CA ALA A 437 -34.32 38.50 -58.61
C ALA A 437 -34.71 39.98 -58.68
N ALA A 438 -34.17 40.82 -57.78
CA ALA A 438 -34.39 42.27 -57.80
C ALA A 438 -33.78 42.93 -59.03
N TYR A 439 -32.57 42.51 -59.43
CA TYR A 439 -31.92 42.94 -60.67
C TYR A 439 -32.74 42.53 -61.89
N ALA A 440 -33.20 41.27 -61.97
CA ALA A 440 -34.05 40.79 -63.06
C ALA A 440 -35.40 41.54 -63.12
N TYR A 441 -36.02 41.80 -61.96
CA TYR A 441 -37.27 42.54 -61.89
C TYR A 441 -37.11 44.01 -62.31
N LEU A 442 -36.04 44.67 -61.88
CA LEU A 442 -35.77 46.06 -62.21
C LEU A 442 -35.28 46.25 -63.65
N SER A 443 -34.52 45.30 -64.20
CA SER A 443 -34.12 45.30 -65.62
C SER A 443 -35.29 45.00 -66.55
N VAL A 444 -36.29 44.22 -66.12
CA VAL A 444 -37.54 44.01 -66.88
C VAL A 444 -38.46 45.24 -66.82
N LEU A 445 -38.40 46.04 -65.76
CA LEU A 445 -39.10 47.33 -65.69
C LEU A 445 -38.46 48.42 -66.56
N GLU A 446 -37.29 48.15 -67.15
CA GLU A 446 -36.53 49.03 -68.04
C GLU A 446 -36.96 48.89 -69.51
N ILE A 447 -38.24 48.56 -69.75
CA ILE A 447 -38.85 48.56 -71.07
C ILE A 447 -39.54 49.92 -71.29
N ASP A 448 -38.95 50.67 -72.22
CA ASP A 448 -39.46 51.87 -72.88
C ASP A 448 -39.50 53.19 -72.08
N GLY A 449 -38.46 54.02 -72.27
CA GLY A 449 -38.60 55.48 -72.21
C GLY A 449 -37.57 56.20 -71.36
N ASP A 450 -36.55 56.73 -72.05
CA ASP A 450 -35.66 57.84 -71.70
C ASP A 450 -35.74 58.44 -70.29
N GLY A 451 -34.64 58.27 -69.55
CA GLY A 451 -34.24 59.21 -68.49
C GLY A 451 -34.71 58.85 -67.09
N LEU A 452 -34.16 57.78 -66.52
CA LEU A 452 -34.25 57.59 -65.07
C LEU A 452 -33.33 58.57 -64.34
N SER A 453 -33.97 59.40 -63.53
CA SER A 453 -33.35 60.25 -62.51
C SER A 453 -32.37 59.47 -61.61
N PHE A 454 -31.47 60.23 -60.97
CA PHE A 454 -30.30 59.82 -60.17
C PHE A 454 -30.57 59.03 -58.86
N PRO A 455 -31.53 58.06 -58.81
CA PRO A 455 -31.32 56.90 -57.93
C PRO A 455 -31.23 55.53 -58.63
N ALA A 456 -31.71 55.36 -59.87
CA ALA A 456 -31.93 54.01 -60.42
C ALA A 456 -30.67 53.27 -60.89
N GLU A 457 -29.79 53.92 -61.66
CA GLU A 457 -28.49 53.35 -62.06
C GLU A 457 -27.61 52.99 -60.85
N TRP A 458 -27.66 53.84 -59.82
CA TRP A 458 -26.93 53.58 -58.58
C TRP A 458 -27.48 52.32 -57.90
N ILE A 459 -28.80 52.14 -57.81
CA ILE A 459 -29.43 50.95 -57.23
C ILE A 459 -29.08 49.69 -58.05
N LEU A 460 -29.15 49.73 -59.38
CA LEU A 460 -28.78 48.59 -60.22
C LEU A 460 -27.31 48.20 -60.05
N ARG A 461 -26.41 49.19 -59.99
CA ARG A 461 -24.98 48.96 -59.76
C ARG A 461 -24.69 48.39 -58.37
N GLN A 462 -25.44 48.80 -57.35
CA GLN A 462 -25.35 48.20 -56.01
C GLN A 462 -25.92 46.78 -55.99
N LEU A 463 -27.02 46.50 -56.70
CA LEU A 463 -27.59 45.15 -56.78
C LEU A 463 -26.69 44.18 -57.54
N GLU A 464 -26.05 44.65 -58.61
CA GLU A 464 -25.05 43.88 -59.36
C GLU A 464 -23.79 43.62 -58.52
N TYR A 465 -23.31 44.62 -57.80
CA TYR A 465 -22.23 44.45 -56.82
C TYR A 465 -22.59 43.42 -55.74
N CYS A 466 -23.81 43.50 -55.18
CA CYS A 466 -24.31 42.57 -54.18
C CYS A 466 -24.46 41.13 -54.69
N LYS A 467 -24.77 40.95 -55.98
CA LYS A 467 -24.86 39.65 -56.63
C LYS A 467 -23.49 39.01 -56.80
N ASP A 468 -22.50 39.79 -57.22
CA ASP A 468 -21.17 39.26 -57.56
C ASP A 468 -20.25 39.14 -56.32
N HIS A 469 -20.52 39.90 -55.25
CA HIS A 469 -19.75 39.90 -54.00
C HIS A 469 -20.57 39.41 -52.80
N SER A 470 -21.56 38.52 -53.03
CA SER A 470 -22.45 38.04 -51.97
C SER A 470 -21.71 37.33 -50.82
N GLU A 471 -20.58 36.67 -51.11
CA GLU A 471 -19.75 36.02 -50.10
C GLU A 471 -19.05 37.06 -49.21
N GLU A 472 -18.38 38.03 -49.83
CA GLU A 472 -17.65 39.08 -49.12
C GLU A 472 -18.59 39.96 -48.27
N ILE A 473 -19.80 40.23 -48.76
CA ILE A 473 -20.82 40.99 -48.01
C ILE A 473 -21.31 40.21 -46.79
N VAL A 474 -21.58 38.91 -46.93
CA VAL A 474 -22.03 38.08 -45.81
C VAL A 474 -20.91 37.87 -44.80
N ASP A 475 -19.67 37.68 -45.24
CA ASP A 475 -18.51 37.54 -44.35
C ASP A 475 -18.25 38.84 -43.58
N THR A 476 -18.31 39.98 -44.26
CA THR A 476 -18.18 41.30 -43.64
C THR A 476 -19.32 41.54 -42.64
N ALA A 477 -20.57 41.25 -43.01
CA ALA A 477 -21.71 41.39 -42.12
C ALA A 477 -21.63 40.46 -40.90
N THR A 478 -21.14 39.22 -41.08
CA THR A 478 -20.98 38.23 -40.01
C THR A 478 -19.83 38.61 -39.07
N MET A 479 -18.74 39.19 -39.59
CA MET A 479 -17.64 39.74 -38.78
C MET A 479 -18.10 40.91 -37.89
N TYR A 480 -19.01 41.75 -38.37
CA TYR A 480 -19.56 42.87 -37.60
C TYR A 480 -20.80 42.51 -36.76
N LEU A 481 -21.40 41.34 -36.95
CA LEU A 481 -22.60 40.91 -36.22
C LEU A 481 -22.35 40.77 -34.70
N PRO A 482 -21.25 40.16 -34.22
CA PRO A 482 -20.91 40.15 -32.79
C PRO A 482 -20.65 41.55 -32.25
N LEU A 483 -20.02 42.43 -33.04
CA LEU A 483 -19.80 43.82 -32.67
C LEU A 483 -21.13 44.57 -32.52
N PHE A 484 -22.07 44.32 -33.44
CA PHE A 484 -23.41 44.91 -33.44
C PHE A 484 -24.29 44.37 -32.31
N LEU A 485 -24.26 43.06 -32.03
CA LEU A 485 -24.93 42.45 -30.88
C LEU A 485 -24.30 42.92 -29.56
N ALA A 486 -22.98 43.00 -29.47
CA ALA A 486 -22.29 43.56 -28.32
C ALA A 486 -22.70 45.04 -28.11
N MET A 487 -22.75 45.84 -29.18
CA MET A 487 -23.18 47.24 -29.12
C MET A 487 -24.65 47.43 -28.70
N THR A 488 -25.52 46.46 -29.01
CA THR A 488 -26.94 46.49 -28.63
C THR A 488 -27.19 45.95 -27.22
N ILE A 489 -26.46 44.92 -26.78
CA ILE A 489 -26.59 44.31 -25.44
C ILE A 489 -25.89 45.15 -24.36
N THR A 490 -24.68 45.68 -24.61
CA THR A 490 -23.90 46.43 -23.61
C THR A 490 -24.24 47.93 -23.53
N GLY A 491 -25.25 48.39 -24.28
CA GLY A 491 -25.80 49.72 -24.11
C GLY A 491 -24.77 50.85 -24.24
N CYS A 492 -24.07 50.93 -25.38
CA CYS A 492 -23.35 52.07 -25.99
C CYS A 492 -22.48 53.03 -25.15
N PHE A 493 -22.39 52.97 -23.83
CA PHE A 493 -21.64 53.94 -23.04
C PHE A 493 -20.18 53.54 -22.82
N ILE A 494 -19.91 52.24 -22.67
CA ILE A 494 -18.58 51.76 -22.30
C ILE A 494 -17.69 51.53 -23.54
N LEU A 495 -18.27 51.12 -24.67
CA LEU A 495 -17.52 50.92 -25.92
C LEU A 495 -17.26 52.23 -26.68
N GLY A 496 -18.09 53.27 -26.52
CA GLY A 496 -17.82 54.59 -27.07
C GLY A 496 -16.55 55.22 -26.47
N THR A 497 -16.33 55.03 -25.17
CA THR A 497 -15.09 55.45 -24.50
C THR A 497 -13.88 54.63 -24.91
N ILE A 498 -14.05 53.32 -25.18
CA ILE A 498 -12.95 52.45 -25.63
C ILE A 498 -12.59 52.77 -27.09
N ALA A 499 -13.56 53.01 -27.97
CA ALA A 499 -13.30 53.37 -29.38
C ALA A 499 -12.63 54.74 -29.54
N ILE A 500 -12.90 55.69 -28.62
CA ILE A 500 -12.15 56.95 -28.51
C ILE A 500 -10.71 56.70 -28.07
N TYR A 501 -10.49 55.72 -27.19
CA TYR A 501 -9.16 55.34 -26.71
C TYR A 501 -8.29 54.66 -27.79
N PHE A 502 -8.91 54.01 -28.78
CA PHE A 502 -8.21 53.34 -29.90
C PHE A 502 -8.20 54.13 -31.22
N GLY A 503 -8.54 55.42 -31.21
CA GLY A 503 -8.34 56.31 -32.36
C GLY A 503 -9.27 56.04 -33.55
N VAL A 504 -10.43 55.42 -33.33
CA VAL A 504 -11.42 55.23 -34.41
C VAL A 504 -12.08 56.58 -34.73
N PRO A 505 -12.15 56.99 -36.02
CA PRO A 505 -12.72 58.28 -36.41
C PRO A 505 -14.15 58.45 -35.88
N THR A 506 -14.35 59.51 -35.11
CA THR A 506 -15.59 59.84 -34.39
C THR A 506 -16.82 59.96 -35.31
N GLY A 507 -16.64 60.15 -36.62
CA GLY A 507 -17.72 60.25 -37.61
C GLY A 507 -18.65 59.02 -37.65
N TYR A 508 -18.12 57.80 -37.50
CA TYR A 508 -18.94 56.58 -37.55
C TYR A 508 -19.79 56.38 -36.28
N VAL A 509 -19.26 56.79 -35.13
CA VAL A 509 -19.99 56.76 -33.85
C VAL A 509 -21.16 57.75 -33.89
N TRP A 510 -21.01 58.88 -34.55
CA TRP A 510 -22.07 59.89 -34.70
C TRP A 510 -23.10 59.55 -35.79
N ALA A 511 -22.72 58.86 -36.87
CA ALA A 511 -23.66 58.34 -37.86
C ALA A 511 -24.61 57.29 -37.27
N TYR A 512 -24.10 56.39 -36.42
CA TYR A 512 -24.94 55.43 -35.70
C TYR A 512 -25.84 56.10 -34.64
N CYS A 513 -25.31 57.12 -33.94
CA CYS A 513 -26.09 57.91 -32.99
C CYS A 513 -27.23 58.70 -33.65
N THR A 514 -27.04 59.22 -34.87
CA THR A 514 -28.07 59.97 -35.62
C THR A 514 -29.17 59.07 -36.16
N ILE A 515 -28.84 57.86 -36.64
CA ILE A 515 -29.84 56.87 -37.08
C ILE A 515 -30.69 56.37 -35.88
N ARG A 516 -30.08 56.15 -34.71
CA ARG A 516 -30.82 55.80 -33.48
C ARG A 516 -31.63 56.97 -32.91
N PHE A 517 -31.24 58.21 -33.21
CA PHE A 517 -32.00 59.42 -32.86
C PHE A 517 -33.24 59.59 -33.75
N LEU A 518 -33.18 59.14 -35.02
CA LEU A 518 -34.31 59.16 -35.95
C LEU A 518 -35.35 58.05 -35.69
N PHE A 519 -34.96 56.92 -35.08
CA PHE A 519 -35.86 55.78 -34.83
C PHE A 519 -36.19 55.50 -33.36
N ARG A 520 -36.11 56.49 -32.46
CA ARG A 520 -36.53 56.29 -31.07
C ARG A 520 -38.04 56.54 -30.90
N PRO A 521 -38.84 55.55 -30.43
CA PRO A 521 -40.22 55.80 -30.03
C PRO A 521 -40.23 56.83 -28.88
N ARG A 522 -40.92 57.95 -29.09
CA ARG A 522 -41.12 59.00 -28.09
C ARG A 522 -41.71 58.41 -26.80
N ARG A 523 -40.91 58.23 -25.75
CA ARG A 523 -41.40 58.21 -24.36
C ARG A 523 -41.11 59.55 -23.70
N LYS A 524 -42.19 60.17 -23.23
CA LYS A 524 -42.22 61.48 -22.58
C LYS A 524 -41.34 61.46 -21.33
N LYS A 525 -40.53 62.51 -21.23
CA LYS A 525 -39.78 62.93 -20.04
C LYS A 525 -40.75 63.29 -18.92
N LEU A 526 -40.39 62.93 -17.70
CA LEU A 526 -40.44 63.86 -16.57
C LEU A 526 -39.20 63.65 -15.71
N SER A 527 -38.48 64.75 -15.63
CA SER A 527 -37.23 65.07 -14.95
C SER A 527 -37.53 65.63 -13.54
N PRO A 528 -36.54 66.19 -12.82
CA PRO A 528 -35.39 65.53 -12.22
C PRO A 528 -35.16 66.04 -10.77
N LYS A 529 -33.98 65.70 -10.20
CA LYS A 529 -33.34 66.16 -8.93
C LYS A 529 -33.40 65.09 -7.85
N LYS A 530 -32.33 64.69 -7.18
CA LYS A 530 -30.90 65.09 -7.08
C LYS A 530 -30.21 63.84 -6.46
N ALA A 531 -29.12 63.31 -7.01
CA ALA A 531 -27.74 63.66 -6.66
C ALA A 531 -27.49 63.85 -5.16
N ALA A 532 -26.91 62.85 -4.48
CA ALA A 532 -25.72 63.02 -3.64
C ALA A 532 -25.31 61.72 -2.91
N VAL A 533 -24.09 61.28 -3.22
CA VAL A 533 -23.07 60.84 -2.26
C VAL A 533 -23.33 59.54 -1.47
N LYS A 534 -22.82 58.45 -2.05
CA LYS A 534 -22.27 57.29 -1.33
C LYS A 534 -20.75 57.41 -1.38
N LYS A 535 -20.07 57.44 -0.23
CA LYS A 535 -18.78 56.76 0.02
C LYS A 535 -18.34 56.93 1.47
N SER A 536 -18.44 55.86 2.26
CA SER A 536 -17.29 55.37 3.04
C SER A 536 -17.57 53.97 3.63
N LYS A 537 -16.68 53.02 3.29
CA LYS A 537 -16.34 51.74 3.98
C LYS A 537 -17.43 50.65 3.96
N LYS A 538 -17.31 49.48 3.33
CA LYS A 538 -16.22 48.48 3.09
C LYS A 538 -15.70 47.80 4.38
N LYS A 539 -15.78 46.45 4.36
CA LYS A 539 -15.37 45.38 5.31
C LYS A 539 -16.46 44.99 6.35
N LYS A 540 -16.90 43.73 6.51
CA LYS A 540 -16.43 42.41 6.06
C LYS A 540 -17.58 41.38 6.28
N GLY A 541 -17.99 40.62 5.26
CA GLY A 541 -18.32 39.19 5.44
C GLY A 541 -16.99 38.42 5.45
N THR A 542 -16.76 37.51 6.41
CA THR A 542 -17.00 36.05 6.29
C THR A 542 -15.95 35.38 5.40
N ALA A 543 -15.43 34.18 5.63
CA ALA A 543 -15.63 33.07 6.55
C ALA A 543 -14.32 32.27 6.53
N ASN A 544 -14.09 31.38 7.50
CA ASN A 544 -13.48 30.09 7.18
C ASN A 544 -13.76 29.09 8.31
N GLY A 545 -14.74 28.21 8.09
CA GLY A 545 -14.49 26.77 8.26
C GLY A 545 -13.80 26.31 6.98
N GLY A 546 -12.82 25.41 6.95
CA GLY A 546 -12.72 24.19 7.72
C GLY A 546 -13.00 23.01 6.79
N ALA A 547 -11.94 22.31 6.35
CA ALA A 547 -11.89 20.88 5.98
C ALA A 547 -10.42 20.55 5.56
N LYS A 548 -9.67 19.64 6.20
CA LYS A 548 -9.72 18.16 6.16
C LYS A 548 -9.59 17.59 4.74
N THR A 549 -8.78 16.58 4.41
CA THR A 549 -8.03 15.49 5.12
C THR A 549 -7.05 14.88 4.09
N LYS A 550 -5.89 14.31 4.44
CA LYS A 550 -5.68 12.88 4.83
C LYS A 550 -4.17 12.62 5.05
N SER A 551 -3.84 11.70 5.96
CA SER A 551 -2.74 10.71 5.93
C SER A 551 -1.49 11.03 5.08
N GLN A 552 -0.35 11.26 5.73
CA GLN A 552 0.71 10.25 5.91
C GLN A 552 1.55 10.55 7.15
#